data_AF-A0AAW9LDQ0-F1
#
_entry.id   AF-A0AAW9LDQ0-F1
#
_cell.length_a   1.000
_cell.length_b   1.000
_cell.length_c   1.000
_cell.angle_alpha   90.00
_cell.angle_beta   90.00
_cell.angle_gamma   90.00
#
_symmetry.space_group_name_H-M   'P 1'
#
loop_
_entity.id
_entity.type
_entity.pdbx_description
1 polymer ?
#
loop_
_entity_poly.entity_id
_entity_poly.type
_entity_poly.pdbx_seq_one_letter_code
_entity_poly.pdbx_strand_id
1 'polypeptide(L)'
;MPTLDTFGVEPTPVLRSSARNRSGQVLCAECGAYVGDTKQSQAVRNPQYAGADASLNEDLDFLVTYGWHCDRHGAEIVMPIRVGGRSLSVLSDGWVGVRVQFADQVVRWVPTPRRELPDGYLAVSGSGRGE
;
A
#
# COMPACT_ATOMS: atom_id res chain seq x y z
N MET A 1 4.89 22.60 17.97
CA MET A 1 6.08 21.78 17.62
C MET A 1 6.28 21.94 16.13
N PRO A 2 7.51 22.19 15.64
CA PRO A 2 7.75 22.28 14.20
C PRO A 2 7.38 20.94 13.54
N THR A 3 6.72 21.02 12.40
CA THR A 3 6.38 19.89 11.54
C THR A 3 7.48 19.69 10.50
N LEU A 4 7.57 18.51 9.85
CA LEU A 4 8.66 18.19 8.90
C LEU A 4 8.71 19.16 7.71
N ASP A 5 7.56 19.70 7.31
CA ASP A 5 7.41 20.77 6.31
C ASP A 5 8.23 22.03 6.65
N THR A 6 8.40 22.35 7.93
CA THR A 6 9.18 23.50 8.42
C THR A 6 10.66 23.36 8.07
N PHE A 7 11.11 22.13 7.81
CA PHE A 7 12.48 21.80 7.37
C PHE A 7 12.55 21.49 5.86
N GLY A 8 11.47 21.73 5.11
CA GLY A 8 11.40 21.39 3.68
C GLY A 8 11.37 19.89 3.40
N VAL A 9 11.06 19.07 4.41
CA VAL A 9 11.00 17.61 4.28
C VAL A 9 9.55 17.22 4.05
N GLU A 10 9.26 16.64 2.89
CA GLU A 10 7.95 16.06 2.63
C GLU A 10 7.82 14.73 3.38
N PRO A 11 6.84 14.57 4.29
CA PRO A 11 6.65 13.33 5.02
C PRO A 11 6.39 12.16 4.07
N THR A 12 7.05 11.02 4.31
CA THR A 12 6.77 9.78 3.58
C THR A 12 5.45 9.20 4.07
N PRO A 13 4.52 8.82 3.16
CA PRO A 13 3.29 8.15 3.56
C PRO A 13 3.57 6.86 4.34
N VAL A 14 2.78 6.61 5.38
CA VAL A 14 2.94 5.46 6.27
C VAL A 14 1.89 4.41 5.95
N LEU A 15 2.33 3.19 5.64
CA LEU A 15 1.45 2.05 5.41
C LEU A 15 0.99 1.42 6.73
N ARG A 16 -0.33 1.37 6.92
CA ARG A 16 -0.98 0.71 8.07
C ARG A 16 -2.12 -0.19 7.63
N SER A 17 -2.43 -1.19 8.45
CA SER A 17 -3.67 -1.95 8.27
C SER A 17 -4.86 -1.07 8.66
N SER A 18 -5.95 -1.12 7.89
CA SER A 18 -7.18 -0.42 8.26
C SER A 18 -7.74 -0.95 9.58
N ALA A 19 -8.18 -0.07 10.47
CA ALA A 19 -8.95 -0.45 11.66
C ALA A 19 -10.45 -0.50 11.33
N ARG A 20 -11.22 -1.28 12.10
CA ARG A 20 -12.68 -1.31 12.00
C ARG A 20 -13.33 -1.24 13.36
N ASN A 21 -14.42 -0.49 13.49
CA ASN A 21 -15.25 -0.52 14.69
C ASN A 21 -16.27 -1.68 14.64
N ARG A 22 -17.10 -1.79 15.69
CA ARG A 22 -18.11 -2.85 15.81
C ARG A 22 -19.18 -2.82 14.71
N SER A 23 -19.46 -1.65 14.11
CA SER A 23 -20.38 -1.52 12.98
C SER A 23 -19.72 -1.77 11.63
N GLY A 24 -18.43 -2.14 11.61
CA GLY A 24 -17.67 -2.44 10.39
C GLY A 24 -17.16 -1.22 9.64
N GLN A 25 -17.36 -0.01 10.16
CA GLN A 25 -16.84 1.22 9.56
C GLN A 25 -15.32 1.21 9.60
N VAL A 26 -14.70 1.66 8.51
CA VAL A 26 -13.25 1.76 8.40
C VAL A 26 -12.76 3.02 9.08
N LEU A 27 -11.82 2.85 10.00
CA LEU A 27 -11.22 3.90 10.79
C LEU A 27 -9.71 3.97 10.52
N CYS A 28 -9.15 5.17 10.65
CA CYS A 28 -7.72 5.37 10.70
C CYS A 28 -7.13 4.58 11.88
N ALA A 29 -6.09 3.79 11.61
CA ALA A 29 -5.44 2.98 12.63
C ALA A 29 -4.66 3.81 13.67
N GLU A 30 -4.35 5.07 13.36
CA GLU A 30 -3.58 5.96 14.24
C GLU A 30 -4.48 6.84 15.11
N CYS A 31 -5.45 7.56 14.53
CA CYS A 31 -6.31 8.49 15.28
C CYS A 31 -7.75 8.01 15.51
N GLY A 32 -8.16 6.87 14.93
CA GLY A 32 -9.53 6.36 15.04
C GLY A 32 -10.57 7.16 14.25
N ALA A 33 -10.17 8.16 13.46
CA ALA A 33 -11.08 8.93 12.61
C ALA A 33 -11.74 8.04 11.56
N TYR A 34 -13.01 8.32 11.23
CA TYR A 34 -13.67 7.67 10.10
C TYR A 34 -13.00 8.06 8.78
N VAL A 35 -12.69 7.07 7.96
CA VAL A 35 -12.02 7.24 6.66
C VAL A 35 -12.77 6.53 5.53
N GLY A 36 -13.98 6.03 5.77
CA GLY A 36 -14.70 5.20 4.79
C GLY A 36 -14.90 5.87 3.42
N ASP A 37 -15.05 7.20 3.40
CA ASP A 37 -15.26 8.02 2.20
C ASP A 37 -13.96 8.35 1.44
N THR A 38 -12.80 7.94 1.96
CA THR A 38 -11.48 8.25 1.39
C THR A 38 -10.96 7.15 0.45
N LYS A 39 -11.84 6.19 0.11
CA LYS A 39 -11.46 4.98 -0.62
C LYS A 39 -11.13 5.29 -2.08
N GLN A 40 -9.86 5.18 -2.45
CA GLN A 40 -9.39 5.46 -3.81
C GLN A 40 -8.02 4.82 -4.07
N SER A 41 -7.44 5.07 -5.24
CA SER A 41 -6.04 4.77 -5.50
C SER A 41 -5.14 5.83 -4.88
N GLN A 42 -4.07 5.42 -4.21
CA GLN A 42 -3.06 6.31 -3.62
C GLN A 42 -1.67 5.92 -4.09
N ALA A 43 -0.80 6.91 -4.30
CA ALA A 43 0.62 6.68 -4.51
C ALA A 43 1.36 6.73 -3.17
N VAL A 44 2.10 5.67 -2.85
CA VAL A 44 2.92 5.56 -1.66
C VAL A 44 4.37 5.73 -2.09
N ARG A 45 5.02 6.80 -1.65
CA ARG A 45 6.45 7.03 -1.91
C ARG A 45 7.32 6.19 -1.00
N ASN A 46 8.47 5.76 -1.51
CA ASN A 46 9.48 4.95 -0.84
C ASN A 46 8.88 3.78 -0.03
N PRO A 47 8.01 2.95 -0.64
CA PRO A 47 7.46 1.78 0.01
C PRO A 47 8.58 0.77 0.29
N GLN A 48 8.43 -0.03 1.34
CA GLN A 48 9.37 -1.11 1.64
C GLN A 48 8.88 -2.42 1.01
N TYR A 49 9.30 -2.69 -0.23
CA TYR A 49 8.95 -3.96 -0.88
C TYR A 49 9.66 -5.13 -0.18
N ALA A 50 9.00 -6.29 -0.10
CA ALA A 50 9.47 -7.41 0.71
C ALA A 50 9.33 -8.78 0.03
N GLY A 51 10.09 -9.76 0.55
CA GLY A 51 10.07 -11.13 0.05
C GLY A 51 10.57 -11.21 -1.40
N ALA A 52 9.88 -11.98 -2.24
CA ALA A 52 10.26 -12.09 -3.66
C ALA A 52 9.91 -10.83 -4.49
N ASP A 53 9.29 -9.81 -3.89
CA ASP A 53 9.05 -8.52 -4.56
C ASP A 53 10.09 -7.46 -4.15
N ALA A 54 11.10 -7.83 -3.33
CA ALA A 54 12.11 -6.91 -2.81
C ALA A 54 13.00 -6.27 -3.88
N SER A 55 13.13 -6.87 -5.08
CA SER A 55 13.87 -6.26 -6.18
C SER A 55 13.22 -4.96 -6.67
N LEU A 56 11.92 -4.76 -6.43
CA LEU A 56 11.24 -3.52 -6.79
C LEU A 56 11.79 -2.29 -6.04
N ASN A 57 12.50 -2.47 -4.92
CA ASN A 57 13.17 -1.35 -4.23
C ASN A 57 14.29 -0.71 -5.08
N GLU A 58 14.81 -1.42 -6.09
CA GLU A 58 15.84 -0.89 -6.99
C GLU A 58 15.24 -0.18 -8.21
N ASP A 59 14.01 -0.54 -8.58
CA ASP A 59 13.34 -0.09 -9.80
C ASP A 59 12.29 0.99 -9.57
N LEU A 60 11.70 1.06 -8.36
CA LEU A 60 10.53 1.90 -8.07
C LEU A 60 10.67 2.67 -6.76
N ASP A 61 10.54 3.99 -6.86
CA ASP A 61 10.42 4.89 -5.70
C ASP A 61 8.97 5.07 -5.24
N PHE A 62 7.99 4.51 -5.96
CA PHE A 62 6.59 4.66 -5.63
C PHE A 62 5.77 3.41 -5.92
N LEU A 63 4.71 3.23 -5.13
CA LEU A 63 3.71 2.19 -5.31
C LEU A 63 2.32 2.79 -5.37
N VAL A 64 1.62 2.57 -6.49
CA VAL A 64 0.19 2.85 -6.55
C VAL A 64 -0.56 1.70 -5.91
N THR A 65 -1.35 1.98 -4.87
CA THR A 65 -2.21 1.00 -4.22
C THR A 65 -3.66 1.47 -4.15
N TYR A 66 -4.56 0.58 -3.72
CA TYR A 66 -5.98 0.90 -3.58
C TYR A 66 -6.43 0.64 -2.15
N GLY A 67 -7.06 1.63 -1.53
CA GLY A 67 -7.35 1.59 -0.11
C GLY A 67 -7.96 2.88 0.40
N TRP A 68 -7.83 3.10 1.69
CA TRP A 68 -8.24 4.33 2.37
C TRP A 68 -7.00 5.15 2.73
N HIS A 69 -7.17 6.44 3.01
CA HIS A 69 -6.10 7.28 3.51
C HIS A 69 -6.58 8.19 4.64
N CYS A 70 -5.64 8.70 5.44
CA CYS A 70 -5.90 9.69 6.48
C CYS A 70 -4.82 10.77 6.45
N ASP A 71 -5.25 12.01 6.28
CA ASP A 71 -4.44 13.22 6.15
C ASP A 71 -4.37 14.05 7.46
N ARG A 72 -4.99 13.57 8.55
CA ARG A 72 -5.03 14.25 9.85
C ARG A 72 -3.72 14.19 10.65
N HIS A 73 -2.68 13.65 10.05
CA HIS A 73 -1.40 13.34 10.70
C HIS A 73 -0.27 14.11 10.03
N GLY A 74 0.86 14.22 10.72
CA GLY A 74 2.07 14.83 10.13
C GLY A 74 2.59 14.09 8.89
N ALA A 75 2.17 12.85 8.66
CA ALA A 75 2.38 12.11 7.43
C ALA A 75 1.07 11.46 6.99
N GLU A 76 0.83 11.31 5.68
CA GLU A 76 -0.35 10.60 5.20
C GLU A 76 -0.33 9.14 5.67
N ILE A 77 -1.42 8.67 6.28
CA ILE A 77 -1.58 7.25 6.63
C ILE A 77 -2.35 6.55 5.53
N VAL A 78 -1.68 5.70 4.77
CA VAL A 78 -2.30 4.91 3.69
C VAL A 78 -2.66 3.52 4.24
N MET A 79 -3.89 3.11 4.00
CA MET A 79 -4.45 1.84 4.46
C MET A 79 -4.95 1.03 3.26
N PRO A 80 -4.06 0.30 2.57
CA PRO A 80 -4.43 -0.53 1.43
C PRO A 80 -5.49 -1.57 1.81
N ILE A 81 -6.37 -1.91 0.87
CA ILE A 81 -7.20 -3.09 1.06
C ILE A 81 -6.31 -4.33 1.14
N ARG A 82 -6.67 -5.26 2.02
CA ARG A 82 -5.96 -6.53 2.12
C ARG A 82 -6.35 -7.42 0.95
N VAL A 83 -5.35 -7.99 0.29
CA VAL A 83 -5.54 -9.05 -0.71
C VAL A 83 -4.81 -10.33 -0.27
N GLY A 84 -5.25 -11.48 -0.79
CA GLY A 84 -4.79 -12.80 -0.33
C GLY A 84 -3.51 -13.30 -0.99
N GLY A 85 -3.06 -12.67 -2.06
CA GLY A 85 -1.91 -13.12 -2.84
C GLY A 85 -1.70 -12.29 -4.10
N ARG A 86 -0.85 -12.79 -4.99
CA ARG A 86 -0.50 -12.12 -6.25
C ARG A 86 -1.68 -12.01 -7.21
N SER A 87 -2.47 -13.07 -7.35
CA SER A 87 -3.66 -13.07 -8.20
C SER A 87 -4.85 -12.46 -7.47
N LEU A 88 -5.48 -11.45 -8.06
CA LEU A 88 -6.53 -10.67 -7.44
C LEU A 88 -7.87 -10.92 -8.12
N SER A 89 -8.52 -12.04 -7.80
CA SER A 89 -9.87 -12.34 -8.28
C SER A 89 -10.93 -11.33 -7.79
N VAL A 90 -10.60 -10.54 -6.76
CA VAL A 90 -11.50 -9.57 -6.12
C VAL A 90 -11.44 -8.18 -6.74
N LEU A 91 -10.49 -7.92 -7.64
CA LEU A 91 -10.37 -6.66 -8.38
C LEU A 91 -10.51 -6.92 -9.88
N SER A 92 -10.86 -5.88 -10.65
CA SER A 92 -10.96 -5.98 -12.11
C SER A 92 -9.65 -6.43 -12.75
N ASP A 93 -9.74 -7.00 -13.95
CA ASP A 93 -8.57 -7.31 -14.76
C ASP A 93 -7.63 -6.09 -14.83
N GLY A 94 -6.36 -6.30 -14.50
CA GLY A 94 -5.34 -5.24 -14.48
C GLY A 94 -4.73 -4.94 -13.10
N TRP A 95 -5.13 -5.60 -12.03
CA TRP A 95 -4.46 -5.51 -10.73
C TRP A 95 -3.64 -6.76 -10.39
N VAL A 96 -2.62 -6.59 -9.56
CA VAL A 96 -1.77 -7.67 -9.03
C VAL A 96 -1.41 -7.35 -7.58
N GLY A 97 -1.26 -8.39 -6.76
CA GLY A 97 -0.75 -8.25 -5.41
C GLY A 97 0.75 -8.00 -5.41
N VAL A 98 1.21 -7.08 -4.57
CA VAL A 98 2.63 -6.82 -4.27
C VAL A 98 2.83 -6.90 -2.76
N ARG A 99 3.93 -7.52 -2.31
CA ARG A 99 4.29 -7.61 -0.90
C ARG A 99 5.04 -6.36 -0.46
N VAL A 100 4.51 -5.75 0.59
CA VAL A 100 5.08 -4.55 1.20
C VAL A 100 5.11 -4.73 2.70
N GLN A 101 6.18 -4.27 3.34
CA GLN A 101 6.30 -4.19 4.79
C GLN A 101 5.57 -2.95 5.29
N PHE A 102 4.66 -3.15 6.24
CA PHE A 102 3.89 -2.07 6.86
C PHE A 102 4.65 -1.53 8.08
N ALA A 103 4.22 -0.39 8.61
CA ALA A 103 4.88 0.23 9.75
C ALA A 103 4.79 -0.59 11.06
N ASP A 104 3.95 -1.62 11.11
CA ASP A 104 3.93 -2.63 12.18
C ASP A 104 4.91 -3.80 11.94
N GLN A 105 5.83 -3.66 10.98
CA GLN A 105 6.84 -4.65 10.58
C GLN A 105 6.27 -5.92 9.93
N VAL A 106 4.96 -5.99 9.69
CA VAL A 106 4.32 -7.15 9.06
C VAL A 106 4.25 -6.96 7.55
N VAL A 107 4.70 -7.99 6.82
CA VAL A 107 4.58 -8.04 5.36
C VAL A 107 3.15 -8.41 4.96
N ARG A 108 2.57 -7.63 4.05
CA ARG A 108 1.21 -7.86 3.53
C ARG A 108 1.17 -7.70 2.02
N TRP A 109 0.25 -8.43 1.40
CA TRP A 109 -0.10 -8.19 0.01
C TRP A 109 -1.03 -6.98 -0.10
N VAL A 110 -0.66 -6.06 -0.97
CA VAL A 110 -1.46 -4.89 -1.35
C VAL A 110 -1.73 -4.91 -2.84
N PRO A 111 -2.91 -4.46 -3.30
CA PRO A 111 -3.18 -4.40 -4.71
C PRO A 111 -2.39 -3.27 -5.36
N THR A 112 -1.87 -3.51 -6.55
CA THR A 112 -1.17 -2.54 -7.40
C THR A 112 -1.63 -2.73 -8.85
N PRO A 113 -1.88 -1.66 -9.63
CA PRO A 113 -2.19 -1.83 -11.05
C PRO A 113 -0.98 -2.40 -11.78
N ARG A 114 -1.17 -3.44 -12.60
CA ARG A 114 -0.10 -4.10 -13.36
C ARG A 114 0.71 -3.13 -14.20
N ARG A 115 0.06 -2.12 -14.78
CA ARG A 115 0.70 -1.10 -15.64
C ARG A 115 1.72 -0.23 -14.91
N GLU A 116 1.69 -0.18 -13.58
CA GLU A 116 2.61 0.61 -12.75
C GLU A 116 3.86 -0.20 -12.36
N LEU A 117 3.99 -1.43 -12.86
CA LEU A 117 5.08 -2.34 -12.53
C LEU A 117 5.97 -2.60 -13.75
N PRO A 118 7.30 -2.75 -13.57
CA PRO A 118 8.21 -3.04 -14.67
C PRO A 118 7.86 -4.33 -15.40
N ASP A 119 8.00 -4.34 -16.73
CA ASP A 119 7.75 -5.52 -17.56
C ASP A 119 8.59 -6.73 -17.13
N GLY A 120 9.85 -6.51 -16.74
CA GLY A 120 10.74 -7.56 -16.24
C GLY A 120 10.20 -8.25 -14.98
N TYR A 121 9.63 -7.47 -14.05
CA TYR A 121 8.99 -8.00 -12.86
C TYR A 121 7.75 -8.83 -13.20
N LEU A 122 6.94 -8.37 -14.16
CA LEU A 122 5.73 -9.06 -14.61
C LEU A 122 6.06 -10.36 -15.34
N ALA A 123 7.13 -10.38 -16.14
CA ALA A 123 7.58 -11.53 -16.92
C ALA A 123 8.09 -12.68 -16.05
N VAL A 124 8.97 -12.39 -15.07
CA VAL A 124 9.55 -13.40 -14.15
C VAL A 124 8.45 -14.05 -13.31
N SER A 125 7.43 -13.28 -12.97
CA SER A 125 6.37 -13.73 -12.08
C SER A 125 5.24 -14.50 -12.78
N GLY A 126 5.24 -14.55 -14.11
CA GLY A 126 4.28 -15.34 -14.90
C GLY A 126 4.66 -16.82 -15.05
N SER A 127 5.91 -17.18 -14.72
CA SER A 127 6.44 -18.54 -14.89
C SER A 127 6.27 -19.46 -13.68
N GLY A 128 5.71 -18.97 -12.57
CA GLY A 128 5.43 -19.77 -11.36
C GLY A 128 4.11 -20.54 -11.46
N ARG A 129 4.11 -21.69 -12.17
CA ARG A 129 3.12 -22.74 -11.95
C ARG A 129 3.43 -23.43 -10.62
N GLY A 130 2.51 -23.34 -9.66
CA GLY A 130 2.35 -24.28 -8.55
C GLY A 130 3.25 -24.07 -7.35
N GLU A 131 2.64 -23.73 -6.21
CA GLU A 131 2.75 -24.43 -4.92
C GLU A 131 1.63 -23.93 -3.99
#